data_AF-A0A3N5ZT44-F1
#
_entry.id   AF-A0A3N5ZT44-F1
#
_cell.length_a   1.000
_cell.length_b   1.000
_cell.length_c   1.000
_cell.angle_alpha   90.00
_cell.angle_beta   90.00
_cell.angle_gamma   90.00
#
_symmetry.space_group_name_H-M   'P 1'
#
loop_
_entity.id
_entity.type
_entity.pdbx_description
1 polymer ?
#
loop_
_entity_poly.entity_id
_entity_poly.type
_entity_poly.pdbx_seq_one_letter_code
_entity_poly.pdbx_strand_id
1 'polypeptide(L)' 'MRLQLIDWVIVVLSLVICFAPALFFGRRAGKSTAEFFASGRAVPWWLAGLSMVATTFSSDTPNLVTDIVRRHGVAGNWVW' A
#
# COMPACT_ATOMS: atom_id res chain seq x y z
N MET A 1 7.53 25.35 -2.91
CA MET A 1 7.26 24.81 -1.56
C MET A 1 8.58 24.51 -0.88
N ARG A 2 8.76 24.88 0.39
CA ARG A 2 10.00 24.60 1.15
C ARG A 2 9.71 23.45 2.10
N LEU A 3 10.36 22.30 1.87
CA LEU A 3 10.25 21.15 2.75
C LEU A 3 10.91 21.46 4.08
N GLN A 4 10.20 21.17 5.15
CA GLN A 4 10.69 21.28 6.52
C GLN A 4 11.40 19.97 6.91
N LEU A 5 12.20 20.03 7.98
CA LEU A 5 12.88 18.84 8.49
C LEU A 5 11.89 17.73 8.84
N ILE A 6 10.71 18.09 9.38
CA ILE A 6 9.67 17.13 9.73
C ILE A 6 9.15 16.36 8.51
N ASP A 7 9.06 17.00 7.34
CA ASP A 7 8.61 16.34 6.10
C ASP A 7 9.59 15.24 5.70
N TRP A 8 10.89 15.52 5.77
CA TRP A 8 11.94 14.54 5.48
C TRP A 8 11.96 13.40 6.49
N VAL A 9 11.74 13.69 7.77
CA VAL A 9 11.61 12.65 8.81
C VAL A 9 10.44 11.72 8.48
N ILE A 10 9.28 12.25 8.09
CA ILE A 10 8.11 11.45 7.71
C ILE A 10 8.41 10.59 6.48
N VAL A 11 9.09 11.14 5.46
CA VAL A 11 9.46 10.39 4.25
C VAL A 11 10.38 9.22 4.60
N VAL A 12 11.46 9.48 5.34
CA VAL A 12 12.42 8.44 5.74
C VAL A 12 11.75 7.37 6.60
N LEU A 13 10.93 7.77 7.58
CA LEU A 13 10.21 6.84 8.44
C LEU A 13 9.24 5.97 7.64
N SER A 14 8.49 6.56 6.71
CA SER A 14 7.57 5.82 5.82
C SER A 14 8.30 4.77 5.00
N LEU A 15 9.45 5.13 4.41
CA LEU A 15 10.28 4.17 3.66
C LEU A 15 10.77 3.04 4.57
N VAL A 16 11.29 3.35 5.76
CA VAL A 16 11.76 2.33 6.70
C VAL A 16 10.64 1.36 7.08
N ILE A 17 9.43 1.87 7.38
CA ILE A 17 8.28 1.04 7.72
C ILE A 17 7.88 0.12 6.55
N CYS A 18 7.89 0.63 5.31
CA CYS A 18 7.55 -0.16 4.13
C CYS A 18 8.59 -1.26 3.82
N PHE A 19 9.88 -0.96 3.99
CA PHE A 19 10.97 -1.89 3.63
C PHE A 19 11.35 -2.86 4.76
N ALA A 20 11.13 -2.51 6.03
CA ALA A 20 11.53 -3.35 7.15
C ALA A 20 10.95 -4.79 7.05
N PRO A 21 9.65 -5.01 6.81
CA PRO A 21 9.11 -6.37 6.67
C PRO A 21 9.77 -7.15 5.55
N ALA A 22 10.05 -6.52 4.41
CA ALA A 22 10.70 -7.18 3.27
C ALA A 22 12.11 -7.71 3.63
N LEU A 23 12.88 -6.94 4.43
CA LEU A 23 14.19 -7.36 4.90
C LEU A 23 14.11 -8.55 5.87
N PHE A 24 13.12 -8.58 6.76
CA PHE A 24 12.92 -9.68 7.71
C PHE A 24 12.41 -10.97 7.04
N PHE A 25 11.45 -10.85 6.12
CA PHE A 25 10.82 -12.01 5.47
C PHE A 25 11.56 -12.49 4.22
N GLY A 26 12.52 -11.73 3.68
CA GLY A 26 13.26 -12.10 2.46
C GLY A 26 13.96 -13.47 2.56
N ARG A 27 14.57 -13.79 3.72
CA ARG A 27 15.21 -15.11 3.95
C ARG A 27 14.20 -16.27 3.97
N ARG A 28 12.95 -16.01 4.41
CA ARG A 28 11.89 -17.03 4.45
C ARG A 28 11.31 -17.25 3.05
N ALA A 29 11.05 -16.17 2.32
CA ALA A 29 10.52 -16.22 0.96
C ALA A 29 11.44 -17.01 0.00
N GLY A 30 12.76 -16.94 0.19
CA GLY A 30 13.73 -17.67 -0.64
C GLY A 30 13.81 -19.18 -0.40
N LYS A 31 13.13 -19.75 0.59
CA LYS A 31 13.23 -21.18 0.93
C LYS A 31 12.53 -22.10 -0.08
N SER A 32 11.43 -21.65 -0.68
CA SER A 32 10.68 -22.41 -1.70
C SER A 32 9.70 -21.51 -2.45
N THR A 33 9.21 -21.97 -3.60
CA THR A 33 8.13 -21.29 -4.34
C THR A 33 6.83 -21.18 -3.51
N ALA A 34 6.57 -22.14 -2.63
CA ALA A 34 5.41 -22.10 -1.74
C ALA A 34 5.52 -21.01 -0.67
N GLU A 35 6.72 -20.74 -0.14
CA GLU A 35 6.97 -19.62 0.78
C GLU A 35 6.93 -18.27 0.03
N PHE A 36 7.43 -18.22 -1.20
CA PHE A 36 7.43 -17.00 -2.01
C PHE A 36 6.02 -16.55 -2.42
N PHE A 37 5.19 -17.45 -2.96
CA PHE A 37 3.87 -17.10 -3.49
C PHE A 37 2.74 -17.23 -2.47
N ALA A 38 2.76 -18.28 -1.64
CA ALA A 38 1.65 -18.57 -0.72
C ALA A 38 2.00 -18.26 0.74
N SER A 39 3.21 -17.79 1.06
CA SER A 39 3.71 -17.63 2.43
C SER A 39 3.49 -18.90 3.29
N GLY A 40 3.63 -20.08 2.68
CA GLY A 40 3.34 -21.35 3.35
C GLY A 40 1.89 -21.50 3.81
N ARG A 41 0.94 -20.79 3.18
CA ARG A 41 -0.49 -20.71 3.55
C ARG A 41 -0.73 -20.20 4.98
N ALA A 42 0.21 -19.44 5.53
CA ALA A 42 0.14 -18.91 6.89
C ALA A 42 -0.50 -17.51 6.97
N VAL A 43 -0.85 -16.89 5.84
CA VAL A 43 -1.44 -15.53 5.80
C VAL A 43 -2.86 -15.56 6.39
N PRO A 44 -3.15 -14.79 7.45
CA PRO A 44 -4.51 -14.70 7.97
C PRO A 44 -5.42 -13.93 7.01
N TRP A 45 -6.71 -14.28 7.00
CA TRP A 45 -7.69 -13.75 6.04
C TRP A 45 -7.76 -12.22 6.00
N TRP A 46 -7.62 -11.55 7.15
CA TRP A 46 -7.69 -10.09 7.24
C TRP A 46 -6.49 -9.42 6.58
N LEU A 47 -5.30 -10.03 6.66
CA LEU A 47 -4.09 -9.54 6.04
C LEU A 47 -4.15 -9.73 4.53
N ALA A 48 -4.69 -10.87 4.08
CA ALA A 48 -4.99 -11.10 2.67
C ALA A 48 -6.01 -10.08 2.14
N GLY A 49 -7.09 -9.82 2.87
CA GLY A 49 -8.10 -8.82 2.54
C GLY A 49 -7.52 -7.42 2.41
N LEU A 50 -6.73 -6.99 3.40
CA LEU A 50 -6.04 -5.69 3.38
C LEU A 50 -5.08 -5.57 2.20
N SER A 51 -4.33 -6.63 1.88
CA SER A 51 -3.41 -6.66 0.74
C SER A 51 -4.14 -6.49 -0.60
N MET A 52 -5.29 -7.15 -0.78
CA MET A 52 -6.11 -7.00 -1.98
C MET A 52 -6.59 -5.55 -2.16
N VAL A 53 -7.09 -4.92 -1.10
CA VAL A 53 -7.54 -3.51 -1.14
C VAL A 53 -6.37 -2.56 -1.38
N ALA A 54 -5.22 -2.78 -0.74
CA ALA A 54 -4.03 -1.96 -0.95
C ALA A 54 -3.51 -2.05 -2.40
N THR A 55 -3.60 -3.23 -3.02
CA THR A 55 -3.14 -3.44 -4.42
C THR A 55 -3.99 -2.68 -5.43
N THR A 56 -5.30 -2.52 -5.16
CA THR A 56 -6.20 -1.76 -6.05
C THR A 56 -6.20 -0.26 -5.77
N PHE A 57 -5.60 0.18 -4.66
CA PHE A 57 -5.55 1.58 -4.25
C PHE A 57 -4.17 2.20 -4.54
N SER A 58 -3.87 2.39 -5.82
CA SER A 58 -2.68 3.14 -6.24
C SER A 58 -2.79 4.62 -5.91
N SER A 59 -1.69 5.36 -6.02
CA SER A 59 -1.68 6.82 -5.82
C SER A 59 -2.58 7.58 -6.79
N ASP A 60 -2.92 6.99 -7.94
CA ASP A 60 -3.76 7.62 -8.96
C ASP A 60 -5.24 7.61 -8.58
N THR A 61 -5.70 6.55 -7.88
CA THR A 61 -7.10 6.39 -7.47
C THR A 61 -7.62 7.57 -6.63
N PRO A 62 -6.97 7.99 -5.52
CA PRO A 62 -7.43 9.15 -4.75
C PRO A 62 -7.32 10.46 -5.53
N ASN A 63 -6.33 10.62 -6.40
CA ASN A 63 -6.23 11.79 -7.27
C ASN A 63 -7.42 11.88 -8.23
N LEU A 64 -7.81 10.77 -8.85
CA LEU A 64 -8.99 10.69 -9.71
C LEU A 64 -10.27 10.95 -8.91
N VAL A 65 -10.45 10.28 -7.77
CA VAL A 65 -11.66 10.41 -6.94
C VAL A 65 -11.81 11.85 -6.43
N THR A 66 -10.73 12.48 -5.95
CA THR A 66 -10.79 13.87 -5.47
C THR A 66 -11.16 14.84 -6.59
N ASP A 67 -10.67 14.62 -7.80
CA ASP A 67 -11.02 15.42 -8.96
C ASP A 67 -12.48 15.20 -9.41
N ILE A 68 -12.97 13.95 -9.43
CA ILE A 68 -14.38 13.62 -9.68
C ILE A 68 -15.29 14.32 -8.67
N VAL A 69 -14.96 14.21 -7.37
CA VAL A 69 -15.76 14.82 -6.29
C VAL A 69 -15.71 16.35 -6.39
N ARG A 70 -14.55 16.92 -6.74
CA ARG A 70 -14.40 18.37 -6.95
C ARG A 70 -15.27 18.88 -8.10
N ARG A 71 -15.40 18.11 -9.19
CA ARG A 71 -16.12 18.54 -10.42
C ARG A 71 -17.60 18.18 -10.42
N HIS A 72 -17.97 17.03 -9.85
CA HIS A 72 -19.30 16.43 -9.99
C HIS A 72 -19.97 16.13 -8.63
N GLY A 73 -19.34 16.53 -7.52
CA GLY A 73 -19.81 16.23 -6.17
C GLY A 73 -19.61 14.75 -5.80
N VAL A 74 -19.98 14.40 -4.55
CA VAL A 74 -19.80 13.03 -4.02
C VAL A 74 -20.54 11.98 -4.84
N ALA A 75 -21.69 12.34 -5.44
CA ALA A 75 -22.45 11.46 -6.32
C ALA A 75 -21.69 11.09 -7.61
N GLY A 76 -20.70 11.88 -8.05
CA GLY A 76 -19.87 11.54 -9.20
C GLY A 76 -19.00 10.29 -8.99
N ASN A 77 -18.77 9.87 -7.73
CA ASN A 77 -17.99 8.68 -7.43
C ASN A 77 -18.67 7.37 -7.86
N TRP A 78 -19.96 7.39 -8.20
CA TRP A 78 -20.69 6.22 -8.73
C TRP A 78 -20.25 5.79 -10.14
N VAL A 79 -19.35 6.53 -10.79
CA VAL A 79 -18.74 6.16 -12.08
C VAL A 79 -17.73 5.00 -11.91
N TRP A 80 -17.26 4.77 -10.68
CA TRP A 80 -16.28 3.74 -10.32
C TRP A 80 -16.92 2.49 -9.75
#